data_AF-A0A967ERD9-F1
#
_entry.id   AF-A0A967ERD9-F1
#
_cell.length_a   1.000
_cell.length_b   1.000
_cell.length_c   1.000
_cell.angle_alpha   90.00
_cell.angle_beta   90.00
_cell.angle_gamma   90.00
#
_symmetry.space_group_name_H-M   'P 1'
#
loop_
_entity.id
_entity.type
_entity.pdbx_description
1 polymer ?
#
loop_
_entity_poly.entity_id
_entity_poly.type
_entity_poly.pdbx_seq_one_letter_code
_entity_poly.pdbx_strand_id
1 'polypeptide(L)'
;HTRETWYRHGRILRQKKKHQPPHGEIFKACLKMCMVGMSTVMVRKELFDRYGMFDESLPCCEDYDFWLRVSAREKFLLLDRPLTLKDGGRRDQLSAIYRLGMDQYRIRSLVRLLDRTPLAAWQYELAVAELERKCEIYGNGCIKHGRLAAGRACLGLPLKYRRAAAAAGTRGAAGCACVRPDE
;
A
#
# COMPACT_ATOMS: atom_id res chain seq x y z
N HIS A 1 -9.76 0.71 13.22
CA HIS A 1 -8.56 1.53 13.45
C HIS A 1 -8.97 2.91 13.97
N THR A 2 -8.03 3.69 14.49
CA THR A 2 -8.31 4.98 15.17
C THR A 2 -7.55 6.13 14.50
N ARG A 3 -7.79 7.36 14.97
CA ARG A 3 -6.84 8.48 14.74
C ARG A 3 -5.64 8.35 15.65
N GLU A 4 -4.61 9.14 15.34
CA GLU A 4 -3.37 9.21 16.12
C GLU A 4 -2.88 10.65 16.24
N THR A 5 -2.24 10.96 17.37
CA THR A 5 -1.54 12.23 17.62
C THR A 5 -0.06 12.03 17.33
N TRP A 6 0.51 12.84 16.44
CA TRP A 6 1.93 12.74 16.10
C TRP A 6 2.77 13.63 16.99
N TYR A 7 3.81 13.04 17.58
CA TYR A 7 4.78 13.73 18.40
C TYR A 7 6.18 13.56 17.81
N ARG A 8 6.97 14.62 17.82
CA ARG A 8 8.37 14.59 17.35
C ARG A 8 9.17 15.70 18.00
N HIS A 9 10.31 15.35 18.61
CA HIS A 9 11.26 16.30 19.21
C HIS A 9 10.60 17.34 20.12
N GLY A 10 9.78 16.90 21.09
CA GLY A 10 9.16 17.84 22.02
C GLY A 10 7.81 18.40 21.57
N ARG A 11 7.40 18.18 20.31
CA ARG A 11 6.30 18.94 19.68
C ARG A 11 5.25 18.04 19.05
N ILE A 12 3.99 18.48 19.14
CA ILE A 12 2.88 17.87 18.39
C ILE A 12 2.97 18.32 16.92
N LEU A 13 2.90 17.36 16.00
CA LEU A 13 2.90 17.59 14.57
C LEU A 13 1.47 17.53 14.01
N ARG A 14 1.13 18.49 13.16
CA ARG A 14 -0.14 18.47 12.42
C ARG A 14 -0.07 17.48 11.25
N GLN A 15 -1.03 16.58 11.19
CA GLN A 15 -1.20 15.67 10.06
C GLN A 15 -1.72 16.42 8.82
N LYS A 16 -1.28 15.99 7.63
CA LYS A 16 -1.81 16.48 6.35
C LYS A 16 -3.09 15.73 6.01
N LYS A 17 -3.95 16.30 5.15
CA LYS A 17 -5.19 15.65 4.68
C LYS A 17 -4.97 14.21 4.17
N LYS A 18 -3.86 13.97 3.47
CA LYS A 18 -3.48 12.64 2.95
C LYS A 18 -3.18 11.58 4.03
N HIS A 19 -3.00 11.97 5.29
CA HIS A 19 -2.75 11.07 6.42
C HIS A 19 -4.02 10.80 7.24
N GLN A 20 -5.16 11.39 6.85
CA GLN A 20 -6.40 11.13 7.57
C GLN A 20 -6.79 9.66 7.39
N PRO A 21 -7.07 8.94 8.49
CA PRO A 21 -7.43 7.54 8.41
C PRO A 21 -8.76 7.39 7.66
N PRO A 22 -8.82 6.55 6.61
CA PRO A 22 -10.04 6.33 5.86
C PRO A 22 -11.02 5.40 6.62
N HIS A 23 -12.27 5.29 6.16
CA HIS A 23 -13.29 4.38 6.71
C HIS A 23 -13.94 3.58 5.57
N GLY A 24 -14.32 2.34 5.82
CA GLY A 24 -15.04 1.50 4.87
C GLY A 24 -14.12 0.80 3.87
N GLU A 25 -14.36 1.02 2.58
CA GLU A 25 -13.49 0.55 1.50
C GLU A 25 -12.27 1.47 1.42
N ILE A 26 -11.08 0.93 1.69
CA ILE A 26 -9.87 1.74 1.82
C ILE A 26 -8.73 1.27 0.91
N PHE A 27 -8.97 0.30 0.03
CA PHE A 27 -7.95 -0.31 -0.83
C PHE A 27 -7.24 0.75 -1.69
N LYS A 28 -8.01 1.62 -2.36
CA LYS A 28 -7.45 2.71 -3.18
C LYS A 28 -6.54 3.64 -2.39
N ALA A 29 -6.87 3.90 -1.13
CA ALA A 29 -6.04 4.71 -0.24
C ALA A 29 -4.77 3.94 0.18
N CYS A 30 -4.90 2.66 0.50
CA CYS A 30 -3.78 1.78 0.89
C CYS A 30 -2.77 1.58 -0.23
N LEU A 31 -3.17 1.65 -1.51
CA LEU A 31 -2.24 1.62 -2.65
C LEU A 31 -1.21 2.76 -2.57
N LYS A 32 -1.64 3.97 -2.21
CA LYS A 32 -0.77 5.16 -2.22
C LYS A 32 0.29 5.11 -1.14
N MET A 33 -0.11 4.74 0.08
CA MET A 33 0.77 4.65 1.26
C MET A 33 0.13 3.79 2.35
N CYS A 34 0.89 3.46 3.40
CA CYS A 34 0.34 2.77 4.57
C CYS A 34 -0.65 3.71 5.29
N MET A 35 -1.95 3.45 5.15
CA MET A 35 -3.02 4.27 5.73
C MET A 35 -3.42 3.82 7.14
N VAL A 36 -2.98 2.63 7.54
CA VAL A 36 -3.38 1.99 8.80
C VAL A 36 -2.12 1.72 9.61
N GLY A 37 -1.92 2.48 10.69
CA GLY A 37 -0.85 2.22 11.63
C GLY A 37 -1.12 0.94 12.42
N MET A 38 -0.13 0.05 12.53
CA MET A 38 -0.26 -1.17 13.33
C MET A 38 -0.67 -0.90 14.79
N SER A 39 -0.25 0.24 15.34
CA SER A 39 -0.58 0.68 16.70
C SER A 39 -1.98 1.29 16.87
N THR A 40 -2.76 1.41 15.79
CA THR A 40 -4.10 2.04 15.81
C THR A 40 -5.23 1.03 15.58
N VAL A 41 -4.91 -0.26 15.46
CA VAL A 41 -5.89 -1.32 15.14
C VAL A 41 -6.09 -2.26 16.31
N MET A 42 -7.31 -2.82 16.37
CA MET A 42 -7.57 -4.10 16.99
C MET A 42 -8.10 -5.00 15.89
N VAL A 43 -7.60 -6.24 15.83
CA VAL A 43 -8.00 -7.23 14.84
C VAL A 43 -8.28 -8.55 15.54
N ARG A 44 -9.21 -9.33 15.00
CA ARG A 44 -9.40 -10.70 15.47
C ARG A 44 -8.27 -11.58 14.93
N LYS A 45 -7.90 -12.63 15.67
CA LYS A 45 -6.78 -13.52 15.31
C LYS A 45 -6.98 -14.15 13.92
N GLU A 46 -8.21 -14.49 13.59
CA GLU A 46 -8.62 -15.14 12.34
C GLU A 46 -8.32 -14.28 11.10
N LEU A 47 -8.03 -13.00 11.27
CA LEU A 47 -7.53 -12.16 10.18
C LEU A 47 -6.20 -12.71 9.63
N PHE A 48 -5.29 -13.12 10.51
CA PHE A 48 -4.00 -13.66 10.10
C PHE A 48 -4.12 -15.05 9.48
N ASP A 49 -5.08 -15.86 9.95
CA ASP A 49 -5.37 -17.17 9.35
C ASP A 49 -5.90 -17.03 7.91
N ARG A 50 -6.74 -16.00 7.65
CA ARG A 50 -7.33 -15.77 6.33
C ARG A 50 -6.38 -15.11 5.33
N TYR A 51 -5.57 -14.16 5.79
CA TYR A 51 -4.75 -13.34 4.88
C TYR A 51 -3.25 -13.69 4.92
N GLY A 52 -2.80 -14.47 5.91
CA GLY A 52 -1.41 -14.79 6.16
C GLY A 52 -0.69 -13.70 6.97
N MET A 53 0.47 -14.06 7.49
CA MET A 53 1.32 -13.20 8.35
C MET A 53 2.01 -12.07 7.55
N PHE A 54 2.84 -11.28 8.25
CA PHE A 54 3.75 -10.31 7.63
C PHE A 54 4.81 -11.02 6.78
N ASP A 55 5.27 -10.36 5.72
CA ASP A 55 6.39 -10.84 4.92
C ASP A 55 7.71 -10.49 5.61
N GLU A 56 8.29 -11.44 6.34
CA GLU A 56 9.55 -11.26 7.08
C GLU A 56 10.75 -10.96 6.17
N SER A 57 10.63 -11.16 4.85
CA SER A 57 11.65 -10.76 3.88
C SER A 57 11.60 -9.27 3.51
N LEU A 58 10.68 -8.49 4.08
CA LEU A 58 10.61 -7.04 3.95
C LEU A 58 11.22 -6.38 5.20
N PRO A 59 12.36 -5.70 5.09
CA PRO A 59 12.94 -5.00 6.23
C PRO A 59 12.18 -3.70 6.59
N CYS A 60 11.25 -3.28 5.72
CA CYS A 60 10.34 -2.16 5.91
C CYS A 60 9.14 -2.32 4.95
N CYS A 61 8.01 -1.70 5.27
CA CYS A 61 6.75 -1.77 4.50
C CYS A 61 6.04 -3.13 4.59
N GLU A 62 6.35 -3.92 5.61
CA GLU A 62 5.64 -5.12 5.99
C GLU A 62 4.17 -4.84 6.33
N ASP A 63 3.92 -3.72 7.00
CA ASP A 63 2.57 -3.22 7.30
C ASP A 63 1.82 -2.84 6.03
N TYR A 64 2.47 -2.15 5.10
CA TYR A 64 1.92 -1.80 3.80
C TYR A 64 1.54 -3.04 3.00
N ASP A 65 2.41 -4.05 2.89
CA ASP A 65 2.10 -5.32 2.21
C ASP A 65 0.87 -6.00 2.81
N PHE A 66 0.85 -6.11 4.14
CA PHE A 66 -0.26 -6.74 4.85
C PHE A 66 -1.58 -6.01 4.62
N TRP A 67 -1.59 -4.69 4.76
CA TRP A 67 -2.80 -3.91 4.57
C TRP A 67 -3.29 -3.86 3.14
N LEU A 68 -2.40 -3.98 2.13
CA LEU A 68 -2.84 -4.15 0.74
C LEU A 68 -3.66 -5.43 0.56
N ARG A 69 -3.20 -6.56 1.11
CA ARG A 69 -3.90 -7.84 1.04
C ARG A 69 -5.25 -7.80 1.77
N VAL A 70 -5.25 -7.27 2.99
CA VAL A 70 -6.46 -7.21 3.82
C VAL A 70 -7.48 -6.23 3.23
N SER A 71 -7.08 -5.01 2.86
CA SER A 71 -8.00 -4.00 2.31
C SER A 71 -8.60 -4.38 0.95
N ALA A 72 -7.98 -5.30 0.22
CA ALA A 72 -8.57 -5.84 -1.00
C ALA A 72 -9.88 -6.63 -0.74
N ARG A 73 -10.10 -7.09 0.49
CA ARG A 73 -11.21 -8.02 0.82
C ARG A 73 -12.04 -7.59 2.02
N GLU A 74 -11.51 -6.73 2.89
CA GLU A 74 -12.15 -6.35 4.13
C GLU A 74 -12.45 -4.85 4.19
N LYS A 75 -13.57 -4.51 4.82
CA LYS A 75 -13.88 -3.12 5.18
C LYS A 75 -13.21 -2.75 6.50
N PHE A 76 -12.73 -1.52 6.59
CA PHE A 76 -12.06 -1.00 7.76
C PHE A 76 -12.99 -0.08 8.54
N LEU A 77 -13.22 -0.40 9.81
CA LEU A 77 -13.96 0.49 10.70
C LEU A 77 -13.02 1.52 11.30
N LEU A 78 -13.50 2.77 11.38
CA LEU A 78 -12.77 3.89 11.95
C LEU A 78 -13.48 4.32 13.23
N LEU A 79 -12.77 4.27 14.34
CA LEU A 79 -13.17 4.97 15.55
C LEU A 79 -12.53 6.36 15.49
N ASP A 80 -13.36 7.38 15.26
CA ASP A 80 -12.93 8.76 15.09
C ASP A 80 -12.50 9.41 16.43
N ARG A 81 -11.43 8.88 17.02
CA ARG A 81 -10.82 9.35 18.27
C ARG A 81 -9.30 9.18 18.20
N PRO A 82 -8.50 10.15 18.69
CA PRO A 82 -7.05 10.06 18.73
C PRO A 82 -6.59 9.21 19.92
N LEU A 83 -6.60 7.89 19.76
CA LEU A 83 -6.32 6.95 20.86
C LEU A 83 -4.86 6.47 20.90
N THR A 84 -4.04 6.87 19.94
CA THR A 84 -2.63 6.51 19.86
C THR A 84 -1.76 7.75 19.82
N LEU A 85 -0.74 7.81 20.69
CA LEU A 85 0.35 8.78 20.59
C LEU A 85 1.50 8.12 19.82
N LYS A 86 1.88 8.70 18.68
CA LYS A 86 2.95 8.19 17.84
C LYS A 86 4.18 9.07 17.96
N ASP A 87 5.19 8.56 18.64
CA ASP A 87 6.48 9.24 18.80
C ASP A 87 7.40 8.96 17.60
N GLY A 88 7.83 10.02 16.92
CA GLY A 88 8.58 10.00 15.68
C GLY A 88 9.90 10.75 15.77
N GLY A 89 10.83 10.42 14.88
CA GLY A 89 12.08 11.17 14.70
C GLY A 89 13.31 10.52 15.34
N ARG A 90 13.18 9.31 15.90
CA ARG A 90 14.36 8.55 16.34
C ARG A 90 15.16 8.07 15.14
N ARG A 91 16.49 7.99 15.30
CA ARG A 91 17.41 7.60 14.22
C ARG A 91 17.27 6.14 13.80
N ASP A 92 16.84 5.29 14.72
CA ASP A 92 16.68 3.85 14.56
C ASP A 92 15.30 3.43 14.02
N GLN A 93 14.41 4.39 13.75
CA GLN A 93 13.13 4.10 13.12
C GLN A 93 13.32 3.61 11.69
N LEU A 94 12.59 2.57 11.29
CA LEU A 94 12.65 2.01 9.93
C LEU A 94 12.40 3.08 8.87
N SER A 95 11.47 4.01 9.11
CA SER A 95 11.21 5.13 8.19
C SER A 95 12.36 6.13 8.07
N ALA A 96 13.23 6.21 9.07
CA ALA A 96 14.44 7.03 9.02
C ALA A 96 15.57 6.29 8.30
N ILE A 97 15.78 5.01 8.63
CA ILE A 97 16.80 4.13 8.03
C ILE A 97 16.54 3.93 6.54
N TYR A 98 15.32 3.55 6.16
CA TYR A 98 14.95 3.22 4.77
C TYR A 98 14.32 4.40 4.02
N ARG A 99 14.52 5.64 4.50
CA ARG A 99 13.96 6.86 3.90
C ARG A 99 14.27 6.98 2.41
N LEU A 100 15.47 6.55 2.00
CA LEU A 100 15.91 6.46 0.62
C LEU A 100 15.84 4.99 0.19
N GLY A 101 14.75 4.60 -0.48
CA GLY A 101 14.59 3.22 -0.99
C GLY A 101 13.29 2.53 -0.59
N MET A 102 12.48 3.14 0.29
CA MET A 102 11.18 2.58 0.70
C MET A 102 10.26 2.22 -0.49
N ASP A 103 10.33 2.97 -1.59
CA ASP A 103 9.53 2.67 -2.78
C ASP A 103 9.90 1.34 -3.44
N GLN A 104 11.13 0.83 -3.28
CA GLN A 104 11.51 -0.51 -3.75
C GLN A 104 10.64 -1.58 -3.08
N TYR A 105 10.45 -1.49 -1.76
CA TYR A 105 9.66 -2.44 -0.99
C TYR A 105 8.17 -2.32 -1.31
N ARG A 106 7.67 -1.11 -1.53
CA ARG A 106 6.28 -0.88 -1.97
C ARG A 106 6.03 -1.43 -3.37
N ILE A 107 6.95 -1.22 -4.32
CA ILE A 107 6.88 -1.79 -5.67
C ILE A 107 6.87 -3.32 -5.59
N ARG A 108 7.76 -3.91 -4.78
CA ARG A 108 7.77 -5.35 -4.52
C ARG A 108 6.45 -5.87 -3.96
N SER A 109 5.86 -5.15 -3.00
CA SER A 109 4.56 -5.49 -2.41
C SER A 109 3.43 -5.42 -3.44
N LEU A 110 3.40 -4.39 -4.29
CA LEU A 110 2.43 -4.27 -5.39
C LEU A 110 2.55 -5.38 -6.42
N VAL A 111 3.78 -5.75 -6.79
CA VAL A 111 4.03 -6.90 -7.67
C VAL A 111 3.48 -8.19 -7.04
N ARG A 112 3.77 -8.44 -5.76
CA ARG A 112 3.26 -9.62 -5.05
C ARG A 112 1.73 -9.61 -4.96
N LEU A 113 1.14 -8.45 -4.71
CA LEU A 113 -0.32 -8.28 -4.70
C LEU A 113 -0.91 -8.69 -6.04
N LEU A 114 -0.39 -8.15 -7.15
CA LEU A 114 -0.85 -8.44 -8.51
C LEU A 114 -0.63 -9.89 -8.94
N ASP A 115 0.47 -10.52 -8.50
CA ASP A 115 0.81 -11.90 -8.86
C ASP A 115 0.05 -12.95 -8.03
N ARG A 116 -0.29 -12.66 -6.76
CA ARG A 116 -0.71 -13.69 -5.79
C ARG A 116 -2.08 -13.47 -5.18
N THR A 117 -2.61 -12.26 -5.23
CA THR A 117 -3.90 -11.95 -4.62
C THR A 117 -4.95 -11.86 -5.71
N PRO A 118 -6.04 -12.64 -5.65
CA PRO A 118 -7.12 -12.45 -6.60
C PRO A 118 -7.77 -11.08 -6.31
N LEU A 119 -7.83 -10.22 -7.31
CA LEU A 119 -8.38 -8.87 -7.23
C LEU A 119 -9.60 -8.75 -8.14
N ALA A 120 -10.57 -7.92 -7.75
CA ALA A 120 -11.59 -7.47 -8.69
C ALA A 120 -10.95 -6.66 -9.83
N ALA A 121 -11.58 -6.59 -11.00
CA ALA A 121 -11.04 -5.89 -12.17
C ALA A 121 -10.64 -4.42 -11.84
N TRP A 122 -11.51 -3.70 -11.13
CA TRP A 122 -11.24 -2.32 -10.73
C TRP A 122 -10.06 -2.21 -9.72
N GLN A 123 -9.91 -3.18 -8.81
CA GLN A 123 -8.78 -3.21 -7.87
C GLN A 123 -7.48 -3.46 -8.62
N TYR A 124 -7.50 -4.39 -9.56
CA TYR A 124 -6.36 -4.71 -10.41
C TYR A 124 -5.92 -3.49 -11.22
N GLU A 125 -6.86 -2.79 -11.88
CA GLU A 125 -6.58 -1.57 -12.63
C GLU A 125 -5.93 -0.48 -11.76
N LEU A 126 -6.49 -0.22 -10.57
CA LEU A 126 -5.93 0.75 -9.63
C LEU A 126 -4.52 0.34 -9.15
N ALA A 127 -4.30 -0.94 -8.87
CA ALA A 127 -3.01 -1.46 -8.43
C ALA A 127 -1.95 -1.36 -9.52
N VAL A 128 -2.30 -1.64 -10.79
CA VAL A 128 -1.40 -1.44 -11.94
C VAL A 128 -1.06 0.03 -12.13
N ALA A 129 -2.05 0.92 -12.05
CA ALA A 129 -1.82 2.36 -12.17
C ALA A 129 -0.90 2.90 -11.06
N GLU A 130 -1.07 2.44 -9.82
CA GLU A 130 -0.19 2.83 -8.72
C GLU A 130 1.21 2.21 -8.86
N LEU A 131 1.33 0.97 -9.34
CA LEU A 131 2.62 0.34 -9.65
C LEU A 131 3.38 1.17 -10.69
N GLU A 132 2.72 1.57 -11.77
CA GLU A 132 3.29 2.42 -12.82
C GLU A 132 3.82 3.73 -12.24
N ARG A 133 2.99 4.45 -11.47
CA ARG A 133 3.37 5.70 -10.82
C ARG A 133 4.59 5.55 -9.91
N LYS A 134 4.66 4.48 -9.11
CA LYS A 134 5.82 4.23 -8.23
C LYS A 134 7.07 3.85 -9.03
N CYS A 135 6.92 3.03 -10.06
CA CYS A 135 8.01 2.64 -10.96
C CYS A 135 8.59 3.84 -11.70
N GLU A 136 7.77 4.78 -12.15
CA GLU A 136 8.22 6.03 -12.77
C GLU A 136 9.11 6.85 -11.82
N ILE A 137 8.64 7.09 -10.60
CA ILE A 137 9.39 7.88 -9.61
C ILE A 137 10.72 7.19 -9.26
N TYR A 138 10.67 5.92 -8.88
CA TYR A 138 11.84 5.19 -8.44
C TYR A 138 12.81 4.92 -9.59
N GLY A 139 12.30 4.52 -10.76
CA GLY A 139 13.07 4.22 -11.96
C GLY A 139 13.80 5.43 -12.52
N ASN A 140 13.11 6.57 -12.66
CA ASN A 140 13.73 7.82 -13.08
C ASN A 140 14.78 8.30 -12.07
N GLY A 141 14.49 8.14 -10.77
CA GLY A 141 15.47 8.39 -9.71
C GLY A 141 16.73 7.53 -9.86
N CYS A 142 16.59 6.24 -10.18
CA CYS A 142 17.74 5.36 -10.44
C CYS A 142 18.58 5.84 -11.63
N ILE A 143 17.92 6.20 -12.75
CA ILE A 143 18.61 6.69 -13.95
C ILE A 143 19.38 7.97 -13.65
N LYS A 144 18.74 8.94 -12.98
CA LYS A 144 19.36 10.21 -12.58
C LYS A 144 20.62 10.03 -11.74
N HIS A 145 20.70 8.95 -10.97
CA HIS A 145 21.83 8.62 -10.09
C HIS A 145 22.72 7.48 -10.63
N GLY A 146 22.76 7.28 -11.95
CA GLY A 146 23.71 6.37 -12.62
C GLY A 146 23.35 4.88 -12.56
N ARG A 147 22.22 4.49 -11.94
CA ARG A 147 21.77 3.10 -11.84
C ARG A 147 20.87 2.72 -13.01
N LEU A 148 21.43 2.76 -14.22
CA LEU A 148 20.68 2.62 -15.48
C LEU A 148 19.92 1.29 -15.60
N ALA A 149 20.58 0.17 -15.31
CA ALA A 149 19.97 -1.16 -15.42
C ALA A 149 18.76 -1.31 -14.47
N ALA A 150 18.93 -0.95 -13.20
CA ALA A 150 17.85 -0.99 -12.21
C ALA A 150 16.70 -0.04 -12.57
N GLY A 151 17.02 1.16 -13.07
CA GLY A 151 16.03 2.14 -13.50
C GLY A 151 15.18 1.64 -14.68
N ARG A 152 15.82 1.15 -15.75
CA ARG A 152 15.12 0.59 -16.92
C ARG A 152 14.29 -0.63 -16.58
N ALA A 153 14.84 -1.56 -15.77
CA ALA A 153 14.10 -2.74 -15.31
C ALA A 153 12.84 -2.34 -14.53
N CYS A 154 12.95 -1.35 -13.64
CA CYS A 154 11.80 -0.86 -12.88
C CYS A 154 10.75 -0.20 -13.78
N LEU A 155 11.15 0.65 -14.72
CA LEU A 155 10.24 1.32 -15.64
C LEU A 155 9.50 0.36 -16.57
N GLY A 156 10.13 -0.76 -16.96
CA GLY A 156 9.50 -1.78 -17.80
C GLY A 156 8.53 -2.71 -17.04
N LEU A 157 8.62 -2.77 -15.72
CA LEU A 157 7.87 -3.71 -14.88
C LEU A 157 6.34 -3.63 -15.03
N PRO A 158 5.70 -2.44 -15.10
CA PRO A 158 4.24 -2.33 -15.23
C PRO A 158 3.69 -2.92 -16.55
N LEU A 159 4.52 -3.02 -17.60
CA LEU A 159 4.10 -3.54 -18.91
C LEU A 159 3.62 -4.99 -18.85
N LYS A 160 4.20 -5.79 -17.93
CA LYS A 160 3.76 -7.18 -17.65
C LYS A 160 2.28 -7.23 -17.25
N TYR A 161 1.83 -6.25 -16.46
CA TYR A 161 0.51 -6.27 -15.83
C TYR A 161 -0.56 -5.56 -16.67
N ARG A 162 -0.18 -4.58 -17.50
CA ARG A 162 -1.09 -3.92 -18.46
C ARG A 162 -1.71 -4.89 -19.46
N ARG A 163 -0.91 -5.83 -19.98
CA ARG A 163 -1.36 -6.83 -20.96
C ARG A 163 -2.40 -7.78 -20.36
N ALA A 164 -2.24 -8.14 -19.09
CA ALA A 164 -3.19 -8.98 -18.37
C ALA A 164 -4.53 -8.27 -18.07
N ALA A 165 -4.50 -6.96 -17.75
CA ALA A 165 -5.73 -6.18 -17.56
C ALA A 165 -6.58 -6.12 -18.86
N ALA A 166 -5.94 -5.85 -20.00
CA ALA A 166 -6.62 -5.79 -21.30
C ALA A 166 -7.24 -7.14 -21.72
N ALA A 167 -6.58 -8.26 -21.38
CA ALA A 167 -7.09 -9.61 -21.66
C ALA A 167 -8.22 -10.05 -20.70
N ALA A 168 -8.25 -9.54 -19.46
CA ALA A 168 -9.33 -9.80 -18.52
C ALA A 168 -10.60 -9.00 -18.83
N GLY A 169 -10.45 -7.77 -19.32
CA GLY A 169 -11.57 -6.92 -19.75
C GLY A 169 -12.40 -7.47 -20.91
N THR A 170 -11.84 -8.39 -21.71
CA THR A 170 -12.54 -9.06 -22.82
C THR A 170 -13.30 -10.33 -22.40
N ARG A 171 -13.04 -10.89 -21.21
CA ARG A 171 -13.71 -12.12 -20.71
C ARG A 171 -14.76 -11.87 -19.61
N GLY A 172 -14.91 -10.63 -19.15
CA GLY A 172 -15.74 -10.27 -17.99
C GLY A 172 -17.21 -9.93 -18.25
N ALA A 173 -17.76 -10.15 -19.45
CA ALA A 173 -19.16 -9.83 -19.76
C ALA A 173 -20.19 -10.81 -19.15
N ALA A 174 -19.77 -11.83 -18.41
CA ALA A 174 -20.68 -12.77 -17.74
C ALA A 174 -20.27 -12.99 -16.28
N GLY A 175 -21.01 -12.35 -15.36
CA GLY A 175 -21.30 -12.87 -14.02
C GLY A 175 -20.23 -12.77 -12.94
N CYS A 176 -20.09 -11.59 -12.31
CA CYS A 176 -19.94 -11.47 -10.86
C CYS A 176 -20.20 -10.02 -10.44
N ALA A 177 -21.31 -9.78 -9.74
CA ALA A 177 -21.72 -8.46 -9.28
C ALA A 177 -20.87 -8.02 -8.07
N CYS A 178 -19.67 -7.51 -8.34
CA CYS A 178 -18.94 -6.66 -7.40
C CYS A 178 -19.23 -5.21 -7.79
N VAL A 179 -20.34 -4.67 -7.26
CA VAL A 179 -20.74 -3.26 -7.43
C VAL A 179 -19.57 -2.36 -7.03
N ARG A 180 -19.12 -1.48 -7.94
CA ARG A 180 -18.30 -0.32 -7.58
C ARG A 180 -19.16 0.54 -6.64
N PRO A 181 -18.80 0.77 -5.36
CA PRO A 181 -19.46 1.81 -4.59
C PRO A 181 -18.95 3.15 -5.14
N ASP A 182 -19.88 4.03 -5.48
CA ASP A 182 -19.71 5.29 -6.17
C ASP A 182 -18.75 6.30 -5.51
N GLU A 183 -18.41 7.30 -6.32
CA GLU A 183 -17.53 8.47 -6.14
C GLU A 183 -17.61 9.23 -4.80
#